data_AF-A0A817ZLB9-F1
#
_entry.id   AF-A0A817ZLB9-F1
#
_cell.length_a   1.000
_cell.length_b   1.000
_cell.length_c   1.000
_cell.angle_alpha   90.00
_cell.angle_beta   90.00
_cell.angle_gamma   90.00
#
_symmetry.space_group_name_H-M   'P 1'
#
loop_
_entity.id
_entity.type
_entity.pdbx_description
1 polymer ?
#
loop_
_entity_poly.entity_id
_entity_poly.type
_entity_poly.pdbx_seq_one_letter_code
_entity_poly.pdbx_strand_id
1 'polypeptide(L)'
;MPRNYIRKKQSRYSPDELQKALDLIRDEKITVNAASTDYHIPVSTLYARLSGVRGSGKPGTKTILSNEEEKFLIYVIQKYQE
;
A
#
# COMPACT_ATOMS: atom_id res chain seq x y z
N MET A 1 -8.23 -25.44 0.94
CA MET A 1 -8.91 -24.78 2.07
C MET A 1 -8.59 -23.29 2.05
N PRO A 2 -9.58 -22.39 1.90
CA PRO A 2 -9.34 -20.95 1.98
C PRO A 2 -8.92 -20.58 3.41
N ARG A 3 -7.79 -19.87 3.56
CA ARG A 3 -7.38 -19.30 4.86
C ARG A 3 -8.22 -18.06 5.13
N ASN A 4 -9.13 -18.12 6.08
CA ASN A 4 -9.92 -16.95 6.52
C ASN A 4 -9.13 -16.19 7.60
N TYR A 5 -8.30 -15.22 7.19
CA TYR A 5 -7.46 -14.46 8.11
C TYR A 5 -8.25 -13.30 8.74
N ILE A 6 -8.45 -13.37 10.06
CA ILE A 6 -9.02 -12.26 10.85
C ILE A 6 -7.89 -11.56 11.59
N ARG A 7 -7.75 -10.24 11.38
CA ARG A 7 -6.73 -9.43 12.03
C ARG A 7 -7.03 -9.29 13.53
N LYS A 8 -6.09 -9.67 14.39
CA LYS A 8 -6.28 -9.69 15.86
C LYS A 8 -6.25 -8.31 16.54
N LYS A 9 -5.57 -7.32 15.94
CA LYS A 9 -5.38 -6.00 16.53
C LYS A 9 -5.50 -4.92 15.47
N GLN A 10 -6.34 -3.93 15.73
CA GLN A 10 -6.48 -2.77 14.84
C GLN A 10 -5.36 -1.76 15.05
N SER A 11 -5.09 -0.98 14.01
CA SER A 11 -4.17 0.15 14.10
C SER A 11 -4.74 1.20 15.06
N ARG A 12 -3.87 1.92 15.78
CA ARG A 12 -4.28 3.01 16.67
C ARG A 12 -4.55 4.32 15.93
N TYR A 13 -4.06 4.44 14.69
CA TYR A 13 -4.22 5.60 13.82
C TYR A 13 -5.09 5.25 12.60
N SER A 14 -5.83 6.24 12.11
CA SER A 14 -6.63 6.12 10.89
C SER A 14 -5.73 6.09 9.65
N PRO A 15 -6.10 5.36 8.57
CA PRO A 15 -5.40 5.46 7.29
C PRO A 15 -5.36 6.90 6.74
N ASP A 16 -6.40 7.69 6.96
CA ASP A 16 -6.48 9.06 6.45
C ASP A 16 -5.52 10.01 7.16
N GLU A 17 -5.39 9.85 8.48
CA GLU A 17 -4.43 10.60 9.31
C GLU A 17 -2.99 10.25 8.92
N LEU A 18 -2.72 8.97 8.67
CA LEU A 18 -1.42 8.52 8.17
C LEU A 18 -1.08 9.18 6.83
N GLN A 19 -2.04 9.25 5.90
CA GLN A 19 -1.81 9.86 4.60
C GLN A 19 -1.52 11.36 4.74
N LYS A 20 -2.34 12.09 5.51
CA LYS A 20 -2.11 13.52 5.80
C LYS A 20 -0.73 13.79 6.41
N ALA A 21 -0.33 12.99 7.41
CA ALA A 21 0.97 13.11 8.04
C ALA A 21 2.11 12.91 7.04
N LEU A 22 2.01 11.89 6.17
CA LEU A 22 3.00 11.62 5.14
C LEU A 22 3.09 12.73 4.09
N ASP A 23 1.96 13.30 3.69
CA ASP A 23 1.92 14.40 2.71
C ASP A 23 2.56 15.67 3.29
N LEU A 24 2.29 16.02 4.56
CA LEU A 24 2.95 17.15 5.22
C LEU A 24 4.47 16.96 5.38
N ILE A 25 4.92 15.73 5.65
CA ILE A 25 6.36 15.41 5.72
C ILE A 25 7.00 15.53 4.33
N ARG A 26 6.32 15.06 3.28
CA ARG A 26 6.81 15.16 1.89
C ARG A 26 6.90 16.60 1.40
N ASP A 27 5.97 17.45 1.84
CA ASP A 27 5.98 18.90 1.60
C ASP A 27 7.00 19.64 2.49
N GLU A 28 7.79 18.92 3.30
CA GLU A 28 8.76 19.48 4.26
C GLU A 28 8.17 20.46 5.29
N LYS A 29 6.84 20.44 5.49
CA LYS A 29 6.14 21.35 6.43
C LYS A 29 6.36 20.96 7.89
N ILE A 30 6.49 19.67 8.17
CA ILE A 30 6.70 19.13 9.52
C ILE A 30 7.75 18.02 9.50
N THR A 31 8.43 17.84 10.64
CA THR A 31 9.37 16.72 10.81
C THR A 31 8.63 15.42 11.13
N VAL A 32 9.29 14.27 10.92
CA VAL A 32 8.75 12.95 11.25
C VAL A 32 8.39 12.83 12.75
N ASN A 33 9.19 13.44 13.62
CA ASN A 33 8.96 13.40 15.06
C ASN A 33 7.74 14.26 15.46
N ALA A 34 7.58 15.44 14.86
CA ALA A 34 6.39 16.28 15.05
C ALA A 34 5.13 15.58 14.54
N ALA A 35 5.18 14.97 13.36
CA ALA A 35 4.07 14.18 12.84
C ALA A 35 3.70 13.00 13.76
N SER A 36 4.68 12.38 14.40
CA SER A 36 4.45 11.28 15.34
C SER A 36 3.68 11.73 16.57
N THR A 37 4.01 12.89 17.13
CA THR A 37 3.31 13.46 18.28
C THR A 37 1.91 13.92 17.92
N ASP A 38 1.75 14.61 16.80
CA ASP A 38 0.48 15.26 16.44
C ASP A 38 -0.56 14.23 15.99
N TYR A 39 -0.15 13.27 15.15
CA TYR A 39 -1.04 12.24 14.60
C TYR A 39 -1.04 10.93 15.40
N HIS A 40 -0.28 10.85 16.49
CA HIS A 40 -0.16 9.64 17.34
C HIS A 40 0.29 8.39 16.57
N ILE A 41 1.12 8.58 15.53
CA ILE A 41 1.62 7.53 14.65
C ILE A 41 3.05 7.19 15.08
N PRO A 42 3.43 5.92 15.27
CA PRO A 42 4.80 5.58 15.59
C PRO A 42 5.79 6.04 14.51
N VAL A 43 6.89 6.68 14.90
CA VAL A 43 7.97 7.14 14.01
C VAL A 43 8.44 6.04 13.05
N SER A 44 8.58 4.81 13.54
CA SER A 44 8.96 3.64 12.73
C SER A 44 7.97 3.35 11.59
N THR A 45 6.69 3.62 11.81
CA THR A 45 5.66 3.47 10.78
C THR A 45 5.82 4.53 9.69
N LEU A 46 6.06 5.78 10.09
CA LEU A 46 6.27 6.88 9.15
C LEU A 46 7.50 6.64 8.28
N TYR A 47 8.65 6.28 8.88
CA TYR A 47 9.85 5.94 8.12
C TYR A 47 9.66 4.75 7.19
N ALA A 48 8.96 3.68 7.61
CA ALA A 48 8.71 2.52 6.76
C ALA A 48 7.81 2.84 5.54
N ARG A 49 6.96 3.86 5.65
CA ARG A 49 6.13 4.35 4.53
C ARG A 49 6.92 5.28 3.61
N LEU A 50 7.75 6.15 4.17
CA LEU A 50 8.62 7.05 3.42
C LEU A 50 9.71 6.30 2.63
N SER A 51 10.26 5.22 3.18
CA SER A 51 11.29 4.40 2.52
C SER A 51 10.78 3.54 1.36
N GLY A 52 9.46 3.50 1.12
CA GLY A 52 8.86 2.70 0.06
C GLY A 52 8.81 1.19 0.34
N VAL A 53 9.49 0.68 1.38
CA VAL A 53 9.47 -0.74 1.79
C VAL A 53 8.06 -1.23 2.07
N ARG A 54 7.21 -0.36 2.64
CA ARG A 54 5.78 -0.60 2.83
C ARG A 54 4.95 0.45 2.10
N GLY A 55 5.36 0.84 0.91
CA GLY A 55 4.64 1.83 0.09
C GLY A 55 3.16 1.49 -0.11
N SER A 56 2.39 2.45 -0.60
CA SER A 56 0.97 2.32 -0.91
C SER A 56 0.67 1.41 -2.12
N GLY A 57 1.70 0.89 -2.79
CA GLY A 57 1.54 0.00 -3.95
C GLY A 57 0.99 -1.38 -3.58
N LYS A 58 0.46 -2.08 -4.60
CA LYS A 58 0.05 -3.48 -4.47
C LYS A 58 1.27 -4.30 -4.03
N PRO A 59 1.19 -5.04 -2.91
CA PRO A 59 2.29 -5.89 -2.48
C PRO A 59 2.53 -6.98 -3.54
N GLY A 60 3.80 -7.33 -3.75
CA GLY A 60 4.20 -8.36 -4.72
C GLY A 60 5.06 -7.81 -5.86
N THR A 61 5.42 -8.70 -6.78
CA THR A 61 6.17 -8.33 -7.98
C THR A 61 5.32 -7.44 -8.88
N LYS A 62 5.97 -6.50 -9.58
CA LYS A 62 5.29 -5.68 -10.59
C LYS A 62 4.68 -6.60 -11.66
N THR A 63 3.45 -6.31 -12.08
CA THR A 63 2.83 -7.02 -13.21
C THR A 63 3.62 -6.70 -14.47
N ILE A 64 4.03 -7.73 -15.20
CA ILE A 64 4.80 -7.59 -16.45
C ILE A 64 3.86 -7.22 -17.61
N LEU A 65 2.65 -7.78 -17.63
CA LEU A 65 1.65 -7.56 -18.66
C LEU A 65 0.67 -6.46 -18.28
N SER A 66 0.20 -5.72 -19.27
CA SER A 66 -0.93 -4.81 -19.09
C SER A 66 -2.25 -5.59 -18.95
N ASN A 67 -3.27 -4.96 -18.37
CA ASN A 67 -4.60 -5.56 -18.27
C ASN A 67 -5.19 -5.92 -19.65
N GLU A 68 -4.80 -5.19 -20.70
CA GLU A 68 -5.25 -5.45 -22.06
C GLU A 68 -4.58 -6.69 -22.64
N GLU A 69 -3.27 -6.84 -22.42
CA GLU A 69 -2.49 -8.02 -22.82
C GLU A 69 -2.96 -9.29 -22.10
N GLU A 70 -3.23 -9.21 -20.80
CA GLU A 70 -3.79 -10.32 -20.03
C GLU A 70 -5.15 -10.78 -20.59
N LYS A 71 -6.05 -9.82 -20.90
CA LYS A 71 -7.35 -10.13 -21.52
C LYS A 71 -7.19 -10.74 -22.91
N PHE A 72 -6.27 -10.23 -23.71
CA PHE A 72 -5.98 -10.77 -25.04
C PHE A 72 -5.50 -12.22 -24.97
N LEU A 73 -4.60 -12.54 -24.04
CA LEU A 73 -4.13 -13.91 -23.84
C LEU A 73 -5.26 -14.84 -23.42
N ILE A 74 -6.14 -14.42 -22.50
CA ILE A 74 -7.31 -15.20 -22.10
C ILE A 74 -8.21 -15.49 -23.31
N TYR A 75 -8.47 -14.47 -24.13
CA TYR A 75 -9.27 -14.62 -25.35
C TYR A 75 -8.64 -15.62 -26.33
N VAL A 76 -7.34 -15.51 -26.60
CA VAL A 76 -6.62 -16.43 -27.49
C VAL A 76 -6.69 -17.85 -26.96
N ILE A 77 -6.43 -18.07 -25.67
CA ILE A 77 -6.49 -19.40 -25.05
C ILE A 77 -7.89 -20.00 -25.21
N GLN A 78 -8.95 -19.25 -24.90
CA GLN A 78 -10.33 -19.73 -25.04
C GLN A 78 -10.68 -20.10 -26.49
N LYS A 79 -10.23 -19.29 -27.45
CA LYS A 79 -10.51 -19.50 -28.88
C LYS A 79 -9.89 -20.78 -29.45
N TYR A 80 -8.73 -21.20 -28.94
CA TYR A 80 -7.99 -22.37 -29.43
C TYR A 80 -8.13 -23.61 -28.52
N GLN A 81 -9.02 -23.57 -27.53
CA GLN A 81 -9.40 -24.76 -26.75
C GLN A 81 -10.67 -25.46 -27.27
N GLU A 82 -11.31 -24.90 -28.30
CA GLU A 82 -12.31 -25.59 -29.15
C GLU A 82 -11.61 -26.32 -30.30
#